data_AF-A0A955BMT9-F1
#
_entry.id   AF-A0A955BMT9-F1
#
_cell.length_a   1.000
_cell.length_b   1.000
_cell.length_c   1.000
_cell.angle_alpha   90.00
_cell.angle_beta   90.00
_cell.angle_gamma   90.00
#
_symmetry.space_group_name_H-M   'P 1'
#
loop_
_entity.id
_entity.type
_entity.pdbx_description
1 polymer ?
#
loop_
_entity_poly.entity_id
_entity_poly.type
_entity_poly.pdbx_seq_one_letter_code
_entity_poly.pdbx_strand_id
1 'polypeptide(L)' 'MIPSLFFVASMPSMAPLLAVMNLWYALPLIVSVSLVCAATRHEEFGPIMHHAVRFGLWIIVFMAVVMGVLTLMSMLA' A
#
# COMPACT_ATOMS: atom_id res chain seq x y z
N MET A 1 -35.08 8.63 -2.62
CA MET A 1 -34.08 7.57 -2.44
C MET A 1 -32.67 8.13 -2.67
N ILE A 2 -32.24 9.10 -1.86
CA ILE A 2 -30.84 9.58 -1.80
C ILE A 2 -30.44 10.00 -0.35
N PRO A 3 -30.79 9.26 0.74
CA PRO A 3 -30.39 9.68 2.09
C PRO A 3 -28.93 9.33 2.41
N SER A 4 -28.31 8.42 1.64
CA SER A 4 -26.99 7.85 1.94
C SER A 4 -25.82 8.80 1.64
N LEU A 5 -25.94 9.71 0.67
CA LEU A 5 -24.87 10.65 0.33
C LEU A 5 -24.70 11.76 1.38
N PHE A 6 -25.79 12.22 1.99
CA PHE A 6 -25.75 13.22 3.06
C PHE A 6 -25.24 12.66 4.41
N PHE A 7 -25.43 11.35 4.65
CA PHE A 7 -24.93 10.68 5.85
C PHE A 7 -23.40 10.50 5.82
N VAL A 8 -22.80 10.33 4.63
CA VAL A 8 -21.33 10.27 4.47
C VAL A 8 -20.67 11.62 4.72
N ALA A 9 -21.32 12.72 4.34
CA ALA A 9 -20.79 14.08 4.51
C ALA A 9 -20.80 14.57 5.97
N SER A 10 -21.53 13.91 6.87
CA SER A 10 -21.75 14.33 8.26
C SER A 10 -20.96 13.54 9.31
N MET A 11 -20.14 12.57 8.91
CA MET A 11 -19.23 11.82 9.79
C MET A 11 -17.84 12.49 9.81
N PRO A 12 -17.49 13.29 10.83
CA PRO A 12 -16.13 13.79 10.93
C PRO A 12 -15.18 12.62 11.22
N SER A 13 -14.15 12.47 10.39
CA SER A 13 -12.88 11.77 10.66
C SER A 13 -12.82 10.22 10.67
N MET A 14 -13.71 9.49 10.01
CA MET A 14 -13.48 8.04 9.76
C MET A 14 -12.50 7.75 8.60
N ALA A 15 -12.28 8.72 7.70
CA ALA A 15 -11.35 8.59 6.57
C ALA A 15 -9.91 8.15 6.96
N PRO A 16 -9.25 8.73 7.99
CA PRO A 16 -7.92 8.27 8.39
C PRO A 16 -7.95 6.84 8.96
N LEU A 17 -9.00 6.47 9.69
CA LEU A 17 -9.18 5.11 10.23
C LEU A 17 -9.38 4.07 9.12
N LEU A 18 -10.18 4.39 8.10
CA LEU A 18 -10.38 3.57 6.90
C LEU A 18 -9.08 3.44 6.07
N ALA A 19 -8.32 4.53 5.90
CA ALA A 19 -7.03 4.51 5.21
C ALA A 19 -6.01 3.63 5.93
N VAL A 20 -5.94 3.72 7.27
CA VAL A 20 -5.05 2.89 8.10
C VAL A 20 -5.48 1.42 8.06
N MET A 21 -6.78 1.11 8.15
CA MET A 21 -7.27 -0.27 8.03
C MET A 21 -6.95 -0.89 6.66
N ASN A 22 -6.95 -0.09 5.58
CA ASN A 22 -6.66 -0.61 4.25
C ASN A 22 -5.15 -0.87 4.04
N LEU A 23 -4.28 -0.09 4.69
CA LEU A 23 -2.83 -0.26 4.58
C LEU A 23 -2.33 -1.58 5.19
N TRP A 24 -3.03 -2.14 6.17
CA TRP A 24 -2.69 -3.44 6.76
C TRP A 24 -2.71 -4.58 5.73
N TYR A 25 -3.57 -4.50 4.71
CA TYR A 25 -3.58 -5.47 3.61
C TYR A 25 -2.39 -5.32 2.66
N ALA A 26 -1.72 -4.17 2.65
CA ALA A 26 -0.53 -3.98 1.81
C ALA A 26 0.61 -4.91 2.24
N LEU A 27 0.78 -5.17 3.54
CA LEU A 27 1.86 -6.01 4.05
C LEU A 27 1.79 -7.46 3.48
N PRO A 28 0.70 -8.24 3.66
CA PRO A 28 0.62 -9.59 3.09
C PRO A 28 0.63 -9.59 1.56
N LEU A 29 0.10 -8.55 0.90
CA LEU A 29 0.14 -8.43 -0.57
C LEU A 29 1.57 -8.22 -1.08
N ILE A 30 2.33 -7.30 -0.48
CA ILE A 30 3.72 -7.03 -0.87
C ILE A 30 4.58 -8.27 -0.65
N VAL A 31 4.42 -8.95 0.49
CA VAL A 31 5.17 -10.18 0.80
C VAL A 31 4.85 -11.28 -0.20
N SER A 32 3.56 -11.55 -0.45
CA SER A 32 3.16 -12.62 -1.39
C SER A 32 3.61 -12.36 -2.82
N VAL A 33 3.38 -11.16 -3.35
CA VAL A 33 3.79 -10.80 -4.73
C VAL A 33 5.32 -10.86 -4.88
N SER A 34 6.07 -10.32 -3.93
CA SER A 34 7.53 -10.29 -4.00
C SER A 34 8.13 -11.69 -3.95
N LEU A 35 7.57 -12.59 -3.12
CA LEU A 35 7.97 -13.99 -3.05
C LEU A 35 7.66 -14.74 -4.33
N VAL A 36 6.45 -14.60 -4.86
CA VAL A 36 6.05 -15.27 -6.13
C VAL A 36 6.93 -14.80 -7.28
N CYS A 37 7.19 -13.49 -7.41
CA CYS A 37 8.06 -12.95 -8.45
C CYS A 37 9.52 -13.45 -8.32
N ALA A 38 10.02 -13.66 -7.10
CA ALA A 38 11.39 -14.14 -6.91
C ALA A 38 11.51 -15.66 -7.14
N ALA A 39 10.50 -16.42 -6.70
CA ALA A 39 10.45 -17.89 -6.77
C ALA A 39 10.24 -18.43 -8.19
N THR A 40 9.62 -17.66 -9.10
CA THR A 40 9.52 -18.07 -10.52
C THR A 40 10.84 -17.96 -11.27
N ARG A 41 11.79 -17.17 -10.78
CA ARG A 41 13.08 -16.93 -11.45
C ARG A 41 14.25 -17.69 -10.85
N HIS A 42 14.21 -17.98 -9.56
CA HIS A 42 15.30 -18.66 -8.85
C HIS A 42 14.77 -19.90 -8.15
N GLU A 43 15.46 -21.02 -8.30
CA GLU A 43 15.10 -22.30 -7.66
C GLU A 43 15.74 -22.42 -6.27
N GLU A 44 16.83 -21.68 -6.03
CA GLU A 44 17.57 -21.66 -4.76
C GLU A 44 16.94 -20.69 -3.75
N PHE A 45 16.71 -21.15 -2.52
CA PHE A 45 16.05 -20.36 -1.46
C PHE A 45 16.76 -19.04 -1.12
N GLY A 46 18.10 -19.03 -1.12
CA GLY A 46 18.90 -17.84 -0.82
C GLY A 46 18.62 -16.68 -1.79
N PRO A 47 18.82 -16.87 -3.10
CA PRO A 47 18.47 -15.90 -4.13
C PRO A 47 17.00 -15.45 -4.10
N ILE A 48 16.05 -16.35 -3.80
CA ILE A 48 14.63 -16.01 -3.69
C ILE A 48 14.40 -14.94 -2.61
N MET A 49 14.92 -15.15 -1.40
CA MET A 49 14.75 -14.18 -0.31
C MET A 49 15.39 -12.83 -0.64
N HIS A 50 16.61 -12.81 -1.18
CA HIS A 50 17.30 -11.58 -1.51
C HIS A 50 16.56 -10.77 -2.59
N HIS A 51 16.07 -11.44 -3.64
CA HIS A 51 15.28 -10.77 -4.68
C HIS A 51 13.91 -10.31 -4.16
N ALA A 52 13.23 -11.14 -3.38
CA ALA A 52 11.92 -10.80 -2.81
C ALA A 52 12.01 -9.58 -1.89
N VAL A 53 13.02 -9.52 -1.01
CA VAL A 53 13.23 -8.36 -0.12
C VAL A 53 13.53 -7.10 -0.94
N ARG A 54 14.45 -7.18 -1.91
CA ARG A 54 14.77 -6.03 -2.77
C ARG A 54 13.54 -5.53 -3.53
N PHE A 55 12.72 -6.43 -4.06
CA PHE A 55 11.51 -6.09 -4.79
C PHE A 55 10.44 -5.47 -3.87
N GLY A 56 10.20 -6.06 -2.71
CA GLY A 56 9.28 -5.53 -1.71
C GLY A 56 9.70 -4.14 -1.22
N LEU A 57 11.00 -3.90 -1.04
CA LEU A 57 11.53 -2.60 -0.64
C LEU A 57 11.26 -1.54 -1.71
N TRP A 58 11.41 -1.86 -2.99
CA TRP A 58 11.05 -0.95 -4.08
C TRP A 58 9.55 -0.61 -4.11
N ILE A 59 8.66 -1.57 -3.83
CA ILE A 59 7.22 -1.32 -3.72
C ILE A 59 6.94 -0.32 -2.59
N ILE A 60 7.54 -0.52 -1.42
CA ILE A 60 7.38 0.37 -0.26
C ILE A 60 7.89 1.77 -0.57
N VAL A 61 9.07 1.89 -1.20
CA VAL A 61 9.62 3.19 -1.63
C VAL A 61 8.68 3.89 -2.59
N PHE A 62 8.17 3.19 -3.59
CA PHE A 62 7.22 3.76 -4.55
C PHE A 62 5.95 4.26 -3.86
N MET A 63 5.35 3.46 -2.96
CA MET A 63 4.19 3.88 -2.18
C MET A 63 4.50 5.11 -1.32
N ALA A 64 5.66 5.17 -0.67
CA ALA A 64 6.08 6.31 0.15
C ALA A 64 6.26 7.59 -0.69
N VAL A 65 6.83 7.48 -1.88
CA VAL A 65 6.97 8.62 -2.82
C VAL A 65 5.61 9.15 -3.22
N VAL A 66 4.68 8.29 -3.64
CA VAL A 66 3.31 8.71 -4.01
C VAL A 66 2.61 9.38 -2.84
N MET A 67 2.69 8.78 -1.64
CA MET A 67 2.14 9.38 -0.41
C MET A 67 2.74 10.76 -0.15
N GLY A 68 4.07 10.91 -0.26
CA GLY A 68 4.75 12.19 -0.08
C GLY A 68 4.29 13.26 -1.09
N VAL A 69 4.11 12.88 -2.37
CA VAL A 69 3.59 13.77 -3.41
C VAL A 69 2.17 14.21 -3.08
N LEU A 70 1.28 13.29 -2.69
CA LEU A 70 -0.09 13.61 -2.32
C LEU A 70 -0.16 14.55 -1.10
N THR A 71 0.68 14.31 -0.09
CA THR A 71 0.79 15.20 1.08
C THR A 71 1.29 16.59 0.68
N LEU A 72 2.30 16.67 -0.19
CA LEU A 72 2.79 17.94 -0.74
C LEU A 72 1.68 18.70 -1.49
N MET A 73 0.95 18.02 -2.37
CA MET A 73 -0.18 18.64 -3.09
C MET A 73 -1.26 19.15 -2.14
N SER A 74 -1.57 18.39 -1.09
CA SER A 74 -2.54 18.81 -0.06
C SER A 74 -2.08 19.99 0.77
N MET A 75 -0.77 20.24 0.89
CA MET A 75 -0.23 21.41 1.59
C MET A 75 -0.22 22.66 0.71
N LEU A 76 -0.19 22.50 -0.62
CA LEU A 76 -0.19 23.61 -1.57
C LEU A 76 -1.61 24.06 -1.99
N ALA A 77 -2.60 23.19 -1.86
CA ALA A 77 -4.02 23.46 -2.16
C ALA A 77 -4.73 24.18 -1.00
#